data_AF-A0A4Q5SA71-F1
#
_entry.id   AF-A0A4Q5SA71-F1
#
_cell.length_a   1.000
_cell.length_b   1.000
_cell.length_c   1.000
_cell.angle_alpha   90.00
_cell.angle_beta   90.00
_cell.angle_gamma   90.00
#
_symmetry.space_group_name_H-M   'P 1'
#
loop_
_entity.id
_entity.type
_entity.pdbx_description
1 polymer ?
#
loop_
_entity_poly.entity_id
_entity_poly.type
_entity_poly.pdbx_seq_one_letter_code
_entity_poly.pdbx_strand_id
1 'polypeptide(L)'
;MPNSAVLLDIKSKGVSAEIQLPLSELELAFGNHLIDANSTSLVQRLGPQLKAYLLKHIHPVSTGKQPWTVTINDMMVQPVAQSPSGPYRELTVHLWLQPPPGESSRAFTLNYDVIVHQVVTHVALVSIRQDWDAGLYAGHPVQVGVIRLDPVNNVIPPLVVNQAEGSIWTGFKSMVGLGMQHISEGTDHLLFLLVLLLPAPLLVVNIKWEVFAGRPLPANKNRWGSYGGLTYSLGHILKVVTAFTIGHSVTLLAGVMGWVHAPGQAIEVLIAVSILVSAVHALRPIFPNQEMYIAGGFGLIHGLAFASTLANLNLETSRMVLSILGFNIGIELMQLFVIALVIPWLILLSRLPVYRFVRISGAVFASIAATAWIMERASGQSNFISTAMVSITAYAPYLILMLVLLTGISYLLDLKPDKKDPIKTVSRWPPIL
;
A
#
# COMPACT_ATOMS: atom_id res chain seq x y z
N MET A 1 -2.23 29.85 -21.07
CA MET A 1 -3.31 29.04 -21.67
C MET A 1 -3.23 27.65 -21.06
N PRO A 2 -4.36 27.01 -20.72
CA PRO A 2 -4.35 25.64 -20.24
C PRO A 2 -3.91 24.69 -21.37
N ASN A 3 -3.09 23.69 -21.04
CA ASN A 3 -2.61 22.69 -22.00
C ASN A 3 -3.54 21.46 -22.01
N SER A 4 -3.50 20.69 -23.08
CA SER A 4 -4.10 19.35 -23.06
C SER A 4 -3.21 18.36 -22.33
N ALA A 5 -3.82 17.38 -21.67
CA ALA A 5 -3.11 16.23 -21.11
C ALA A 5 -3.62 14.93 -21.77
N VAL A 6 -2.71 14.05 -22.12
CA VAL A 6 -2.98 12.71 -22.65
C VAL A 6 -2.32 11.72 -21.69
N LEU A 7 -3.13 11.03 -20.91
CA LEU A 7 -2.69 10.03 -19.93
C LEU A 7 -2.91 8.64 -20.51
N LEU A 8 -1.86 7.83 -20.57
CA LEU A 8 -1.86 6.50 -21.18
C LEU A 8 -1.69 5.41 -20.11
N ASP A 9 -2.55 4.41 -20.12
CA ASP A 9 -2.42 3.18 -19.34
C ASP A 9 -2.15 2.01 -20.31
N ILE A 10 -0.92 1.51 -20.30
CA ILE A 10 -0.46 0.43 -21.18
C ILE A 10 -1.00 -0.91 -20.66
N LYS A 11 -1.80 -1.60 -21.47
CA LYS A 11 -2.34 -2.94 -21.20
C LYS A 11 -1.82 -3.94 -22.25
N SER A 12 -1.98 -5.25 -22.02
CA SER A 12 -1.47 -6.26 -22.97
C SER A 12 -2.17 -6.23 -24.34
N LYS A 13 -3.47 -5.90 -24.37
CA LYS A 13 -4.31 -5.95 -25.58
C LYS A 13 -4.56 -4.59 -26.23
N GLY A 14 -4.01 -3.51 -25.67
CA GLY A 14 -4.26 -2.15 -26.11
C GLY A 14 -3.83 -1.13 -25.08
N VAL A 15 -4.21 0.12 -25.31
CA VAL A 15 -3.91 1.23 -24.41
C VAL A 15 -5.22 1.91 -24.03
N SER A 16 -5.49 1.99 -22.73
CA SER A 16 -6.55 2.87 -22.23
C SER A 16 -5.98 4.27 -22.14
N ALA A 17 -6.70 5.27 -22.63
CA ALA A 17 -6.24 6.65 -22.60
C ALA A 17 -7.32 7.56 -22.01
N GLU A 18 -6.88 8.55 -21.24
CA GLU A 18 -7.69 9.66 -20.76
C GLU A 18 -7.12 10.94 -21.35
N ILE A 19 -7.95 11.67 -22.09
CA ILE A 19 -7.56 12.94 -22.71
C ILE A 19 -8.34 14.06 -22.06
N GLN A 20 -7.62 15.03 -21.52
CA GLN A 20 -8.15 16.24 -20.89
C GLN A 20 -7.95 17.41 -21.85
N LEU A 21 -9.07 18.01 -22.28
CA LEU A 21 -9.11 19.06 -23.29
C LEU A 21 -9.73 20.33 -22.70
N PRO A 22 -8.96 21.41 -22.49
CA PRO A 22 -9.53 22.67 -22.04
C PRO A 22 -10.58 23.18 -23.03
N LEU A 23 -11.80 23.47 -22.55
CA LEU A 23 -12.91 23.84 -23.44
C LEU A 23 -12.65 25.13 -24.21
N SER A 24 -11.91 26.07 -23.62
CA SER A 24 -11.55 27.34 -24.28
C SER A 24 -10.70 27.13 -25.53
N GLU A 25 -9.75 26.20 -25.47
CA GLU A 25 -8.87 25.88 -26.59
C GLU A 25 -9.57 24.96 -27.59
N LEU A 26 -10.38 24.02 -27.08
CA LEU A 26 -11.16 23.12 -27.93
C LEU A 26 -12.20 23.87 -28.76
N GLU A 27 -12.81 24.93 -28.23
CA GLU A 27 -13.78 25.76 -28.96
C GLU A 27 -13.14 26.42 -30.18
N LEU A 28 -11.93 26.95 -30.03
CA LEU A 28 -11.17 27.56 -31.11
C LEU A 28 -10.85 26.56 -32.23
N ALA A 29 -10.57 25.30 -31.86
CA ALA A 29 -10.23 24.27 -32.83
C ALA A 29 -11.46 23.59 -33.47
N PHE A 30 -12.50 23.34 -32.68
CA PHE A 30 -13.72 22.67 -33.12
C PHE A 30 -14.66 23.59 -33.91
N GLY A 31 -14.56 24.91 -33.70
CA GLY A 31 -15.29 25.93 -34.46
C GLY A 31 -16.78 26.06 -34.13
N ASN A 32 -17.28 25.38 -33.09
CA ASN A 32 -18.62 25.56 -32.55
C ASN A 32 -18.55 26.15 -31.15
N HIS A 33 -19.58 26.89 -30.74
CA HIS A 33 -19.67 27.45 -29.40
C HIS A 33 -19.81 26.33 -28.35
N LEU A 34 -18.74 26.07 -27.58
CA LEU A 34 -18.68 25.03 -26.54
C LEU A 34 -18.87 25.62 -25.14
N ILE A 35 -18.46 26.87 -24.93
CA ILE A 35 -18.57 27.57 -23.65
C ILE A 35 -19.87 28.35 -23.61
N ASP A 36 -20.91 27.75 -23.02
CA ASP A 36 -22.13 28.46 -22.65
C ASP A 36 -22.50 28.23 -21.17
N ALA A 37 -23.56 28.89 -20.70
CA ALA A 37 -24.06 28.75 -19.33
C ALA A 37 -24.39 27.29 -18.95
N ASN A 38 -24.60 26.41 -19.93
CA ASN A 38 -25.02 25.02 -19.81
C ASN A 38 -23.96 24.03 -20.32
N SER A 39 -22.66 24.33 -20.18
CA SER A 39 -21.59 23.43 -20.63
C SER A 39 -21.62 22.03 -19.97
N THR A 40 -22.46 21.81 -18.96
CA THR A 40 -22.77 20.49 -18.39
C THR A 40 -23.63 19.60 -19.31
N SER A 41 -24.41 20.19 -20.22
CA SER A 41 -25.18 19.47 -21.25
C SER A 41 -24.45 19.36 -22.60
N LEU A 42 -23.20 19.83 -22.66
CA LEU A 42 -22.37 19.83 -23.88
C LEU A 42 -22.34 18.46 -24.57
N VAL A 43 -22.03 17.42 -23.79
CA VAL A 43 -21.92 16.04 -24.31
C VAL A 43 -23.26 15.53 -24.84
N GLN A 44 -24.37 15.93 -24.24
CA GLN A 44 -25.71 15.57 -24.70
C GLN A 44 -26.08 16.27 -26.02
N ARG A 45 -25.66 17.54 -26.19
CA ARG A 45 -25.93 18.33 -27.40
C ARG A 45 -25.03 17.97 -28.58
N LEU A 46 -23.71 17.88 -28.34
CA LEU A 46 -22.68 17.81 -29.38
C LEU A 46 -21.91 16.49 -29.38
N GLY A 47 -22.26 15.52 -28.52
CA GLY A 47 -21.55 14.25 -28.35
C GLY A 47 -21.20 13.53 -29.66
N PRO A 48 -22.13 13.30 -30.60
CA PRO A 48 -21.83 12.63 -31.87
C PRO A 48 -20.82 13.40 -32.73
N GLN A 49 -20.92 14.73 -32.75
CA GLN A 49 -20.03 15.60 -33.54
C GLN A 49 -18.64 15.68 -32.92
N LEU A 50 -18.56 15.81 -31.59
CA LEU A 50 -17.31 15.75 -30.83
C LEU A 50 -16.62 14.39 -31.04
N LYS A 51 -17.37 13.29 -30.98
CA LYS A 51 -16.83 11.95 -31.22
C LYS A 51 -16.25 11.82 -32.63
N ALA A 52 -16.97 12.27 -33.65
CA ALA A 52 -16.47 12.23 -35.04
C ALA A 52 -15.22 13.10 -35.23
N TYR A 53 -15.19 14.28 -34.61
CA TYR A 53 -14.02 15.16 -34.62
C TYR A 53 -12.81 14.51 -33.94
N LEU A 54 -12.98 14.00 -32.72
CA LEU A 54 -11.90 13.34 -31.97
C LEU A 54 -11.32 12.14 -32.72
N LEU A 55 -12.17 11.30 -33.32
CA LEU A 55 -11.73 10.16 -34.15
C LEU A 55 -10.98 10.60 -35.42
N LYS A 56 -11.20 11.82 -35.91
CA LYS A 56 -10.46 12.39 -37.04
C LYS A 56 -9.08 12.93 -36.64
N HIS A 57 -8.85 13.17 -35.35
CA HIS A 57 -7.64 13.84 -34.85
C HIS A 57 -6.78 12.99 -33.91
N ILE A 58 -7.12 11.70 -33.74
CA ILE A 58 -6.41 10.76 -32.89
C ILE A 58 -6.15 9.49 -33.70
N HIS A 59 -4.93 9.31 -34.19
CA HIS A 59 -4.52 8.18 -35.02
C HIS A 59 -3.25 7.53 -34.47
N PRO A 60 -3.38 6.56 -33.55
CA PRO A 60 -2.26 5.71 -33.19
C PRO A 60 -1.94 4.75 -34.34
N VAL A 61 -0.67 4.53 -34.60
CA VAL A 61 -0.19 3.57 -35.60
C VAL A 61 0.90 2.68 -35.01
N SER A 62 0.93 1.42 -35.40
CA SER A 62 2.01 0.49 -35.05
C SER A 62 3.34 0.94 -35.66
N THR A 63 4.45 0.36 -35.20
CA THR A 63 5.78 0.59 -35.80
C THR A 63 5.81 0.28 -37.31
N GLY A 64 5.04 -0.72 -37.75
CA GLY A 64 4.79 -1.04 -39.17
C GLY A 64 3.81 -0.11 -39.90
N LYS A 65 3.43 1.04 -39.31
CA LYS A 65 2.46 2.02 -39.83
C LYS A 65 1.02 1.51 -40.03
N GLN A 66 0.66 0.38 -39.40
CA GLN A 66 -0.71 -0.10 -39.40
C GLN A 66 -1.59 0.72 -38.44
N PRO A 67 -2.76 1.22 -38.87
CA PRO A 67 -3.62 2.05 -38.02
C PRO A 67 -4.27 1.24 -36.91
N TRP A 68 -4.37 1.84 -35.73
CA TRP A 68 -5.09 1.27 -34.59
C TRP A 68 -6.57 1.64 -34.64
N THR A 69 -7.41 0.80 -34.06
CA THR A 69 -8.82 1.11 -33.85
C THR A 69 -8.97 1.98 -32.60
N VAL A 70 -9.62 3.14 -32.72
CA VAL A 70 -9.89 4.06 -31.61
C VAL A 70 -11.37 4.01 -31.26
N THR A 71 -11.66 3.70 -30.00
CA THR A 71 -13.03 3.65 -29.48
C THR A 71 -13.18 4.64 -28.32
N ILE A 72 -14.09 5.60 -28.44
CA ILE A 72 -14.42 6.50 -27.32
C ILE A 72 -15.47 5.82 -26.45
N ASN A 73 -15.12 5.59 -25.19
CA ASN A 73 -15.95 4.94 -24.18
C ASN A 73 -16.93 5.92 -23.56
N ASP A 74 -16.43 7.06 -23.07
CA ASP A 74 -17.23 8.11 -22.47
C ASP A 74 -16.58 9.49 -22.64
N MET A 75 -17.39 10.51 -22.42
CA MET A 75 -16.99 11.92 -22.44
C MET A 75 -17.73 12.64 -21.31
N MET A 76 -17.01 13.46 -20.56
CA MET A 76 -17.56 14.24 -19.47
C MET A 76 -16.92 15.61 -19.37
N VAL A 77 -17.69 16.60 -18.94
CA VAL A 77 -17.18 17.96 -18.69
C VAL A 77 -16.98 18.13 -17.20
N GLN A 78 -15.78 18.56 -16.80
CA GLN A 78 -15.43 18.77 -15.40
C GLN A 78 -14.79 20.15 -15.17
N PRO A 79 -15.07 20.80 -14.02
CA PRO A 79 -14.39 22.02 -13.63
C PRO A 79 -13.00 21.70 -13.06
N VAL A 80 -11.99 22.46 -13.48
CA VAL A 80 -10.65 22.45 -12.92
C VAL A 80 -10.47 23.72 -12.10
N ALA A 81 -10.54 23.59 -10.77
CA ALA A 81 -10.49 24.73 -9.85
C ALA A 81 -9.06 25.21 -9.56
N GLN A 82 -8.07 24.31 -9.63
CA GLN A 82 -6.67 24.59 -9.30
C GLN A 82 -5.78 24.29 -10.51
N SER A 83 -5.33 25.35 -11.18
CA SER A 83 -4.38 25.26 -12.28
C SER A 83 -3.53 26.54 -12.33
N PRO A 84 -2.26 26.47 -12.81
CA PRO A 84 -1.43 27.65 -13.05
C PRO A 84 -2.09 28.72 -13.93
N SER A 85 -3.03 28.33 -14.79
CA SER A 85 -3.77 29.24 -15.68
C SER A 85 -5.06 29.80 -15.09
N GLY A 86 -5.36 29.54 -13.81
CA GLY A 86 -6.64 29.87 -13.18
C GLY A 86 -7.71 28.79 -13.42
N PRO A 87 -8.93 28.99 -12.91
CA PRO A 87 -10.00 28.00 -13.03
C PRO A 87 -10.54 27.95 -14.48
N TYR A 88 -10.77 26.74 -14.99
CA TYR A 88 -11.37 26.52 -16.31
C TYR A 88 -12.23 25.25 -16.31
N ARG A 89 -12.92 24.97 -17.43
CA ARG A 89 -13.63 23.72 -17.66
C ARG A 89 -12.93 22.93 -18.75
N GLU A 90 -12.90 21.62 -18.60
CA GLU A 90 -12.32 20.72 -19.59
C GLU A 90 -13.28 19.59 -19.97
N LEU A 91 -13.12 19.11 -21.20
CA LEU A 91 -13.70 17.87 -21.68
C LEU A 91 -12.71 16.74 -21.41
N THR A 92 -13.10 15.80 -20.55
CA THR A 92 -12.37 14.56 -20.30
C THR A 92 -12.96 13.46 -21.17
N VAL A 93 -12.10 12.79 -21.92
CA VAL A 93 -12.48 11.73 -22.86
C VAL A 93 -11.73 10.46 -22.49
N HIS A 94 -12.48 9.39 -22.19
CA HIS A 94 -11.89 8.07 -22.00
C HIS A 94 -12.04 7.26 -23.29
N LEU A 95 -10.92 6.68 -23.74
CA LEU A 95 -10.88 5.96 -24.99
C LEU A 95 -9.98 4.73 -24.92
N TRP A 96 -10.30 3.75 -25.75
CA TRP A 96 -9.55 2.52 -25.92
C TRP A 96 -8.86 2.54 -27.28
N LEU A 97 -7.53 2.36 -27.26
CA LEU A 97 -6.66 2.28 -28.43
C LEU A 97 -6.28 0.82 -28.64
N GLN A 98 -6.78 0.22 -29.72
CA GLN A 98 -6.59 -1.19 -30.00
C GLN A 98 -5.62 -1.41 -31.17
N PRO A 99 -4.46 -2.05 -30.94
CA PRO A 99 -3.56 -2.44 -32.02
C PRO A 99 -4.20 -3.50 -32.92
N PRO A 100 -3.80 -3.56 -34.21
CA PRO A 100 -4.11 -4.69 -35.08
C PRO A 100 -3.67 -6.04 -34.49
N PRO A 101 -4.32 -7.15 -34.85
CA PRO A 101 -3.91 -8.48 -34.38
C PRO A 101 -2.43 -8.76 -34.68
N GLY A 102 -1.66 -9.14 -33.65
CA GLY A 102 -0.23 -9.46 -33.77
C GLY A 102 0.71 -8.27 -33.57
N GLU A 103 0.20 -7.04 -33.53
CA GLU A 103 0.98 -5.84 -33.22
C GLU A 103 1.08 -5.60 -31.70
N SER A 104 2.18 -4.99 -31.29
CA SER A 104 2.43 -4.67 -29.87
C SER A 104 1.66 -3.44 -29.42
N SER A 105 1.02 -3.51 -28.25
CA SER A 105 0.43 -2.33 -27.59
C SER A 105 1.46 -1.41 -26.94
N ARG A 106 2.73 -1.84 -26.85
CA ARG A 106 3.79 -1.17 -26.09
C ARG A 106 4.70 -0.28 -26.94
N ALA A 107 4.63 -0.41 -28.26
CA ALA A 107 5.46 0.35 -29.19
C ALA A 107 4.60 0.86 -30.34
N PHE A 108 4.32 2.16 -30.33
CA PHE A 108 3.44 2.79 -31.30
C PHE A 108 3.78 4.27 -31.48
N THR A 109 3.24 4.84 -32.54
CA THR A 109 3.37 6.26 -32.83
C THR A 109 1.98 6.89 -32.69
N LEU A 110 1.87 7.88 -31.80
CA LEU A 110 0.65 8.64 -31.58
C LEU A 110 0.65 9.86 -32.50
N ASN A 111 -0.17 9.83 -33.55
CA ASN A 111 -0.50 11.02 -34.31
C ASN A 111 -1.71 11.69 -33.64
N TYR A 112 -1.51 12.88 -33.11
CA TYR A 112 -2.52 13.61 -32.36
C TYR A 112 -2.43 15.09 -32.69
N ASP A 113 -3.54 15.71 -33.05
CA ASP A 113 -3.60 17.13 -33.42
C ASP A 113 -4.92 17.81 -33.03
N VAL A 114 -5.67 17.23 -32.08
CA VAL A 114 -7.04 17.61 -31.70
C VAL A 114 -7.25 19.12 -31.55
N ILE A 115 -6.31 19.85 -30.96
CA ILE A 115 -6.37 21.31 -30.83
C ILE A 115 -5.25 22.00 -31.63
N VAL A 116 -4.08 21.39 -31.67
CA VAL A 116 -2.84 21.95 -32.25
C VAL A 116 -2.99 22.30 -33.74
N HIS A 117 -3.88 21.62 -34.48
CA HIS A 117 -4.08 21.88 -35.91
C HIS A 117 -4.73 23.25 -36.23
N GLN A 118 -5.42 23.87 -35.27
CA GLN A 118 -5.95 25.24 -35.41
C GLN A 118 -5.25 26.23 -34.46
N VAL A 119 -4.95 25.78 -33.24
CA VAL A 119 -4.32 26.61 -32.21
C VAL A 119 -2.83 26.31 -32.16
N VAL A 120 -2.05 27.05 -32.95
CA VAL A 120 -0.61 26.82 -33.17
C VAL A 120 0.22 26.89 -31.88
N THR A 121 -0.19 27.71 -30.92
CA THR A 121 0.48 27.85 -29.62
C THR A 121 0.11 26.76 -28.62
N HIS A 122 -0.84 25.89 -28.95
CA HIS A 122 -1.33 24.86 -28.04
C HIS A 122 -0.33 23.73 -27.86
N VAL A 123 -0.31 23.18 -26.65
CA VAL A 123 0.57 22.08 -26.28
C VAL A 123 -0.26 20.95 -25.68
N ALA A 124 0.03 19.71 -26.12
CA ALA A 124 -0.49 18.51 -25.50
C ALA A 124 0.64 17.73 -24.82
N LEU A 125 0.53 17.56 -23.51
CA LEU A 125 1.47 16.80 -22.69
C LEU A 125 1.04 15.33 -22.69
N VAL A 126 1.96 14.43 -23.05
CA VAL A 126 1.67 12.99 -23.11
C VAL A 126 2.45 12.27 -22.01
N SER A 127 1.74 11.55 -21.16
CA SER A 127 2.30 10.84 -20.02
C SER A 127 1.76 9.42 -19.92
N ILE A 128 2.60 8.49 -19.47
CA ILE A 128 2.19 7.14 -19.10
C ILE A 128 1.85 7.16 -17.62
N ARG A 129 0.57 6.94 -17.30
CA ARG A 129 0.07 6.85 -15.94
C ARG A 129 0.24 5.46 -15.36
N GLN A 130 0.11 4.42 -16.19
CA GLN A 130 0.25 3.03 -15.76
C GLN A 130 0.93 2.18 -16.83
N ASP A 131 1.91 1.38 -16.41
CA ASP A 131 2.53 0.35 -17.24
C ASP A 131 3.09 -0.74 -16.33
N TRP A 132 2.28 -1.78 -16.12
CA TRP A 132 2.62 -2.85 -15.19
C TRP A 132 3.91 -3.59 -15.57
N ASP A 133 4.19 -3.80 -16.87
CA ASP A 133 5.44 -4.51 -17.24
C ASP A 133 6.68 -3.63 -17.07
N ALA A 134 6.53 -2.30 -17.07
CA ALA A 134 7.59 -1.37 -16.69
C ALA A 134 7.68 -1.17 -15.17
N GLY A 135 6.81 -1.82 -14.39
CA GLY A 135 6.71 -1.61 -12.94
C GLY A 135 6.12 -0.26 -12.56
N LEU A 136 5.46 0.45 -13.49
CA LEU A 136 4.80 1.73 -13.26
C LEU A 136 3.33 1.48 -12.89
N TYR A 137 2.93 1.97 -11.72
CA TYR A 137 1.57 1.89 -11.19
C TYR A 137 1.09 3.29 -10.77
N ALA A 138 -0.22 3.42 -10.54
CA ALA A 138 -0.86 4.71 -10.32
C ALA A 138 -0.23 5.48 -9.15
N GLY A 139 0.24 6.71 -9.41
CA GLY A 139 0.79 7.61 -8.39
C GLY A 139 1.61 8.78 -8.96
N HIS A 140 2.48 8.50 -9.94
CA HIS A 140 3.31 9.51 -10.60
C HIS A 140 3.42 9.24 -12.11
N PRO A 141 2.56 9.88 -12.93
CA PRO A 141 2.64 9.74 -14.38
C PRO A 141 4.01 10.14 -14.91
N VAL A 142 4.61 9.30 -15.75
CA VAL A 142 5.89 9.59 -16.40
C VAL A 142 5.61 10.27 -17.72
N GLN A 143 6.06 11.51 -17.88
CA GLN A 143 5.91 12.23 -19.15
C GLN A 143 6.81 11.60 -20.22
N VAL A 144 6.20 11.16 -21.32
CA VAL A 144 6.91 10.52 -22.44
C VAL A 144 7.12 11.46 -23.63
N GLY A 145 6.37 12.57 -23.68
CA GLY A 145 6.57 13.55 -24.74
C GLY A 145 5.66 14.76 -24.66
N VAL A 146 5.85 15.64 -25.64
CA VAL A 146 5.08 16.85 -25.84
C VAL A 146 4.73 16.94 -27.32
N ILE A 147 3.44 17.09 -27.61
CA ILE A 147 2.94 17.31 -28.96
C ILE A 147 2.64 18.80 -29.12
N ARG A 148 3.27 19.41 -30.12
CA ARG A 148 3.14 20.83 -30.49
C ARG A 148 3.53 21.00 -31.96
N LEU A 149 3.10 22.09 -32.59
CA LEU A 149 3.54 22.41 -33.95
C LEU A 149 5.05 22.68 -33.97
N ASP A 150 5.76 22.11 -34.95
CA ASP A 150 7.12 22.55 -35.30
C ASP A 150 7.03 23.82 -36.16
N PRO A 151 7.44 24.99 -35.65
CA PRO A 151 7.32 26.25 -36.39
C PRO A 151 8.26 26.31 -37.60
N VAL A 152 9.30 25.49 -37.67
CA VAL A 152 10.26 25.49 -38.78
C VAL A 152 9.67 24.78 -39.99
N ASN A 153 9.10 23.59 -39.78
CA ASN A 153 8.61 22.73 -40.84
C ASN A 153 7.09 22.82 -41.04
N ASN A 154 6.38 23.55 -40.18
CA ASN A 154 4.92 23.69 -40.16
C ASN A 154 4.19 22.34 -40.15
N VAL A 155 4.74 21.38 -39.40
CA VAL A 155 4.18 20.03 -39.21
C VAL A 155 4.06 19.72 -37.73
N ILE A 156 3.11 18.87 -37.37
CA ILE A 156 2.99 18.32 -36.02
C ILE A 156 3.75 16.99 -36.03
N PRO A 157 4.95 16.89 -35.44
CA PRO A 157 5.72 15.67 -35.45
C PRO A 157 4.96 14.58 -34.68
N PRO A 158 4.95 13.35 -35.19
CA PRO A 158 4.24 12.28 -34.53
C PRO A 158 5.03 11.82 -33.29
N LEU A 159 4.34 11.50 -32.20
CA LEU A 159 5.00 11.12 -30.95
C LEU A 159 5.23 9.61 -30.90
N VAL A 160 6.49 9.19 -30.90
CA VAL A 160 6.85 7.78 -30.70
C VAL A 160 6.77 7.44 -29.21
N VAL A 161 5.91 6.49 -28.86
CA VAL A 161 5.78 5.91 -27.53
C VAL A 161 6.38 4.50 -27.56
N ASN A 162 7.51 4.31 -26.89
CA ASN A 162 8.23 3.04 -26.88
C ASN A 162 8.49 2.55 -25.45
N GLN A 163 7.73 1.53 -25.04
CA GLN A 163 7.83 0.86 -23.74
C GLN A 163 8.32 -0.59 -23.89
N ALA A 164 9.14 -0.88 -24.90
CA ALA A 164 9.57 -2.24 -25.22
C ALA A 164 10.40 -2.92 -24.11
N GLU A 165 11.04 -2.17 -23.23
CA GLU A 165 11.90 -2.73 -22.15
C GLU A 165 11.11 -3.35 -20.99
N GLY A 166 9.78 -3.18 -20.95
CA GLY A 166 8.94 -3.77 -19.90
C GLY A 166 8.94 -5.30 -19.95
N SER A 167 8.96 -5.94 -18.77
CA SER A 167 8.89 -7.40 -18.65
C SER A 167 7.95 -7.83 -17.53
N ILE A 168 7.41 -9.05 -17.65
CA ILE A 168 6.58 -9.64 -16.58
C ILE A 168 7.35 -9.70 -15.25
N TRP A 169 8.67 -9.93 -15.32
CA TRP A 169 9.52 -10.00 -14.14
C TRP A 169 9.70 -8.63 -13.48
N THR A 170 9.84 -7.56 -14.27
CA THR A 170 9.91 -6.18 -13.76
C THR A 170 8.61 -5.81 -13.06
N GLY A 171 7.46 -6.10 -13.69
CA GLY A 171 6.15 -5.90 -13.07
C GLY A 171 5.97 -6.68 -11.77
N PHE A 172 6.31 -7.96 -11.78
CA PHE A 172 6.25 -8.81 -10.59
C PHE A 172 7.16 -8.30 -9.46
N LYS A 173 8.42 -7.96 -9.75
CA LYS A 173 9.34 -7.34 -8.78
C LYS A 173 8.81 -6.04 -8.21
N SER A 174 8.20 -5.21 -9.05
CA SER A 174 7.59 -3.96 -8.63
C SER A 174 6.44 -4.21 -7.64
N MET A 175 5.62 -5.24 -7.88
CA MET A 175 4.56 -5.65 -6.96
C MET A 175 5.10 -6.21 -5.63
N VAL A 176 6.22 -6.94 -5.65
CA VAL A 176 6.95 -7.34 -4.44
C VAL A 176 7.45 -6.11 -3.67
N GLY A 177 8.05 -5.14 -4.37
CA GLY A 177 8.47 -3.87 -3.80
C GLY A 177 7.32 -3.09 -3.16
N LEU A 178 6.17 -3.04 -3.84
CA LEU A 178 4.95 -2.41 -3.33
C LEU A 178 4.46 -3.09 -2.04
N GLY A 179 4.51 -4.42 -1.97
CA GLY A 179 4.18 -5.17 -0.75
C GLY A 179 5.13 -4.89 0.41
N MET A 180 6.44 -4.77 0.13
CA MET A 180 7.42 -4.37 1.14
C MET A 180 7.20 -2.94 1.63
N GLN A 181 6.97 -2.02 0.69
CA GLN A 181 6.73 -0.59 0.97
C GLN A 181 5.48 -0.40 1.83
N HIS A 182 4.40 -1.14 1.54
CA HIS A 182 3.16 -1.11 2.30
C HIS A 182 3.36 -1.33 3.81
N ILE A 183 4.17 -2.33 4.18
CA ILE A 183 4.49 -2.61 5.60
C ILE A 183 5.42 -1.53 6.18
N SER A 184 6.36 -0.99 5.40
CA SER A 184 7.31 0.02 5.89
C SER A 184 6.69 1.40 6.11
N GLU A 185 5.71 1.78 5.28
CA GLU A 185 5.02 3.08 5.38
C GLU A 185 3.83 3.01 6.33
N GLY A 186 3.19 1.84 6.46
CA GLY A 186 2.09 1.60 7.40
C GLY A 186 2.58 1.53 8.85
N THR A 187 2.61 2.68 9.55
CA THR A 187 3.03 2.73 10.96
C THR A 187 2.19 1.85 11.89
N ASP A 188 0.92 1.67 11.55
CA ASP A 188 -0.01 0.77 12.24
C ASP A 188 0.32 -0.71 12.00
N HIS A 189 0.69 -1.09 10.78
CA HIS A 189 1.12 -2.44 10.42
C HIS A 189 2.44 -2.82 11.09
N LEU A 190 3.41 -1.90 11.13
CA LEU A 190 4.67 -2.12 11.83
C LEU A 190 4.45 -2.27 13.34
N LEU A 191 3.63 -1.40 13.94
CA LEU A 191 3.32 -1.50 15.37
C LEU A 191 2.56 -2.79 15.69
N PHE A 192 1.61 -3.19 14.84
CA PHE A 192 0.91 -4.47 14.96
C PHE A 192 1.89 -5.64 15.01
N LEU A 193 2.83 -5.71 14.06
CA LEU A 193 3.85 -6.76 14.02
C LEU A 193 4.70 -6.75 15.29
N LEU A 194 5.26 -5.59 15.67
CA LEU A 194 6.12 -5.46 16.86
C LEU A 194 5.42 -5.92 18.13
N VAL A 195 4.14 -5.58 18.30
CA VAL A 195 3.34 -5.98 19.46
C VAL A 195 3.12 -7.48 19.52
N LEU A 196 2.89 -8.15 18.38
CA LEU A 196 2.80 -9.61 18.31
C LEU A 196 4.11 -10.31 18.69
N LEU A 197 5.27 -9.67 18.47
CA LEU A 197 6.57 -10.23 18.84
C LEU A 197 6.85 -10.12 20.35
N LEU A 198 6.25 -9.15 21.07
CA LEU A 198 6.50 -8.94 22.51
C LEU A 198 6.20 -10.17 23.39
N PRO A 199 5.11 -10.92 23.21
CA PRO A 199 4.89 -12.14 23.98
C PRO A 199 5.56 -13.38 23.38
N ALA A 200 6.02 -13.33 22.12
CA ALA A 200 6.41 -14.52 21.35
C ALA A 200 7.46 -15.45 22.01
N PRO A 201 8.47 -14.93 22.76
CA PRO A 201 9.43 -15.81 23.44
C PRO A 201 8.91 -16.49 24.71
N LEU A 202 7.72 -16.14 25.22
CA LEU A 202 7.25 -16.53 26.54
C LEU A 202 6.24 -17.68 26.49
N LEU A 203 6.35 -18.59 27.45
CA LEU A 203 5.32 -19.61 27.69
C LEU A 203 4.16 -19.02 28.48
N VAL A 204 2.99 -19.62 28.32
CA VAL A 204 1.82 -19.29 29.14
C VAL A 204 1.77 -20.20 30.37
N VAL A 205 1.64 -19.60 31.54
CA VAL A 205 1.44 -20.30 32.82
C VAL A 205 0.02 -20.03 33.32
N ASN A 206 -0.71 -21.08 33.65
CA ASN A 206 -2.04 -20.97 34.25
C ASN A 206 -1.91 -20.90 35.78
N ILE A 207 -2.42 -19.82 36.37
CA ILE A 207 -2.51 -19.62 37.81
C ILE A 207 -3.88 -20.09 38.27
N LYS A 208 -3.87 -21.21 39.01
CA LYS A 208 -5.06 -21.85 39.60
C LYS A 208 -5.47 -21.26 40.95
N TRP A 209 -4.56 -20.57 41.63
CA TRP A 209 -4.78 -20.04 42.98
C TRP A 209 -4.04 -18.70 43.16
N GLU A 210 -4.70 -17.70 43.74
CA GLU A 210 -4.08 -16.43 44.16
C GLU A 210 -4.29 -16.23 45.67
N VAL A 211 -3.30 -15.65 46.35
CA VAL A 211 -3.43 -15.33 47.79
C VAL A 211 -3.98 -13.92 47.93
N PHE A 212 -5.14 -13.79 48.57
CA PHE A 212 -5.72 -12.50 48.95
C PHE A 212 -5.96 -12.49 50.45
N ALA A 213 -5.46 -11.46 51.15
CA ALA A 213 -5.53 -11.35 52.60
C ALA A 213 -5.08 -12.64 53.34
N GLY A 214 -4.01 -13.30 52.85
CA GLY A 214 -3.46 -14.51 53.46
C GLY A 214 -4.25 -15.80 53.21
N ARG A 215 -5.34 -15.78 52.42
CA ARG A 215 -6.13 -16.96 52.08
C ARG A 215 -5.96 -17.35 50.60
N PRO A 216 -5.74 -18.64 50.28
CA PRO A 216 -5.73 -19.10 48.89
C PRO A 216 -7.15 -19.05 48.33
N LEU A 217 -7.35 -18.24 47.29
CA LEU A 217 -8.59 -18.17 46.53
C LEU A 217 -8.41 -18.85 45.17
N PRO A 218 -9.40 -19.62 44.69
CA PRO A 218 -9.34 -20.17 43.34
C PRO A 218 -9.26 -19.02 42.34
N ALA A 219 -8.26 -19.10 41.47
CA ALA A 219 -8.05 -18.21 40.34
C ALA A 219 -8.05 -19.06 39.07
N ASN A 220 -8.44 -18.47 37.94
CA ASN A 220 -8.21 -19.10 36.64
C ASN A 220 -7.70 -18.02 35.70
N LYS A 221 -6.44 -17.65 35.91
CA LYS A 221 -5.80 -16.54 35.19
C LYS A 221 -4.55 -17.03 34.50
N ASN A 222 -4.44 -16.76 33.21
CA ASN A 222 -3.21 -17.02 32.48
C ASN A 222 -2.25 -15.84 32.66
N ARG A 223 -0.96 -16.14 32.80
CA ARG A 223 0.11 -15.14 32.82
C ARG A 223 1.26 -15.58 31.93
N TRP A 224 1.98 -14.60 31.39
CA TRP A 224 3.24 -14.86 30.72
C TRP A 224 4.28 -15.33 31.72
N GLY A 225 4.84 -16.51 31.46
CA GLY A 225 5.83 -17.20 32.28
C GLY A 225 7.26 -17.02 31.77
N SER A 226 8.07 -18.06 31.90
CA SER A 226 9.47 -18.06 31.48
C SER A 226 9.62 -18.16 29.95
N TYR A 227 10.84 -17.88 29.49
CA TYR A 227 11.27 -18.12 28.12
C TYR A 227 11.01 -19.58 27.68
N GLY A 228 10.41 -19.76 26.50
CA GLY A 228 10.02 -21.06 25.97
C GLY A 228 11.06 -21.79 25.12
N GLY A 229 12.22 -21.18 24.87
CA GLY A 229 13.26 -21.74 23.99
C GLY A 229 13.22 -21.20 22.57
N LEU A 230 14.32 -21.38 21.84
CA LEU A 230 14.51 -20.79 20.50
C LEU A 230 13.59 -21.44 19.47
N THR A 231 13.55 -22.77 19.47
CA THR A 231 12.70 -23.56 18.57
C THR A 231 11.22 -23.27 18.76
N TYR A 232 10.78 -23.16 20.01
CA TYR A 232 9.42 -22.74 20.36
C TYR A 232 9.11 -21.34 19.81
N SER A 233 9.99 -20.36 20.12
CA SER A 233 9.77 -18.95 19.73
C SER A 233 9.65 -18.81 18.22
N LEU A 234 10.61 -19.37 17.46
CA LEU A 234 10.62 -19.31 16.00
C LEU A 234 9.43 -20.05 15.39
N GLY A 235 9.12 -21.26 15.88
CA GLY A 235 7.98 -22.03 15.40
C GLY A 235 6.64 -21.35 15.67
N HIS A 236 6.49 -20.68 16.82
CA HIS A 236 5.30 -19.92 17.16
C HIS A 236 5.13 -18.70 16.25
N ILE A 237 6.20 -17.91 16.05
CA ILE A 237 6.18 -16.73 15.18
C ILE A 237 5.85 -17.12 13.75
N LEU A 238 6.49 -18.16 13.22
CA LEU A 238 6.24 -18.62 11.85
C LEU A 238 4.77 -19.00 11.65
N LYS A 239 4.17 -19.75 12.59
CA LYS A 239 2.74 -20.09 12.54
C LYS A 239 1.83 -18.86 12.52
N VAL A 240 2.12 -17.87 13.37
CA VAL A 240 1.33 -16.62 13.48
C VAL A 240 1.43 -15.80 12.21
N VAL A 241 2.66 -15.58 11.71
CA VAL A 241 2.92 -14.77 10.50
C VAL A 241 2.33 -15.44 9.28
N THR A 242 2.56 -16.75 9.08
CA THR A 242 1.98 -17.50 7.95
C THR A 242 0.45 -17.48 8.00
N ALA A 243 -0.18 -17.66 9.17
CA ALA A 243 -1.63 -17.61 9.27
C ALA A 243 -2.20 -16.22 8.94
N PHE A 244 -1.54 -15.15 9.40
CA PHE A 244 -1.88 -13.78 9.02
C PHE A 244 -1.79 -13.59 7.50
N THR A 245 -0.68 -14.00 6.87
CA THR A 245 -0.47 -13.88 5.42
C THR A 245 -1.51 -14.67 4.63
N ILE A 246 -1.90 -15.87 5.09
CA ILE A 246 -2.97 -16.65 4.46
C ILE A 246 -4.31 -15.91 4.54
N GLY A 247 -4.71 -15.43 5.73
CA GLY A 247 -5.96 -14.68 5.90
C GLY A 247 -5.97 -13.40 5.04
N HIS A 248 -4.86 -12.67 5.05
CA HIS A 248 -4.66 -11.49 4.23
C HIS A 248 -4.82 -11.80 2.74
N SER A 249 -4.16 -12.84 2.24
CA SER A 249 -4.22 -13.25 0.84
C SER A 249 -5.65 -13.61 0.40
N VAL A 250 -6.40 -14.33 1.24
CA VAL A 250 -7.78 -14.74 0.95
C VAL A 250 -8.69 -13.54 0.76
N THR A 251 -8.62 -12.56 1.65
CA THR A 251 -9.51 -11.39 1.61
C THR A 251 -9.05 -10.32 0.64
N LEU A 252 -7.75 -10.18 0.41
CA LEU A 252 -7.23 -9.37 -0.68
C LEU A 252 -7.77 -9.87 -2.02
N LEU A 253 -7.68 -11.18 -2.28
CA LEU A 253 -8.22 -11.79 -3.48
C LEU A 253 -9.74 -11.59 -3.58
N ALA A 254 -10.48 -11.87 -2.50
CA ALA A 254 -11.93 -11.72 -2.48
C ALA A 254 -12.38 -10.26 -2.70
N GLY A 255 -11.66 -9.29 -2.13
CA GLY A 255 -11.94 -7.86 -2.31
C GLY A 255 -11.62 -7.38 -3.73
N VAL A 256 -10.49 -7.80 -4.30
CA VAL A 256 -10.10 -7.45 -5.68
C VAL A 256 -11.08 -8.02 -6.70
N MET A 257 -11.57 -9.25 -6.47
CA MET A 257 -12.59 -9.89 -7.31
C MET A 257 -14.00 -9.29 -7.13
N GLY A 258 -14.17 -8.35 -6.20
CA GLY A 258 -15.47 -7.74 -5.88
C GLY A 258 -16.44 -8.68 -5.15
N TRP A 259 -15.95 -9.76 -4.52
CA TRP A 259 -16.80 -10.67 -3.74
C TRP A 259 -17.15 -10.11 -2.36
N VAL A 260 -16.28 -9.27 -1.81
CA VAL A 260 -16.46 -8.64 -0.50
C VAL A 260 -16.29 -7.14 -0.64
N HIS A 261 -17.29 -6.40 -0.17
CA HIS A 261 -17.28 -4.94 -0.11
C HIS A 261 -17.52 -4.52 1.34
N ALA A 262 -16.62 -3.71 1.89
CA ALA A 262 -16.78 -3.12 3.21
C ALA A 262 -16.34 -1.65 3.18
N PRO A 263 -16.97 -0.77 3.96
CA PRO A 263 -16.57 0.63 4.04
C PRO A 263 -15.11 0.74 4.52
N GLY A 264 -14.28 1.52 3.81
CA GLY A 264 -12.85 1.70 4.16
C GLY A 264 -12.66 2.14 5.60
N GLN A 265 -13.47 3.09 6.07
CA GLN A 265 -13.47 3.56 7.46
C GLN A 265 -13.65 2.41 8.48
N ALA A 266 -14.56 1.47 8.21
CA ALA A 266 -14.79 0.34 9.10
C ALA A 266 -13.60 -0.62 9.12
N ILE A 267 -12.98 -0.87 7.96
CA ILE A 267 -11.77 -1.70 7.84
C ILE A 267 -10.64 -1.08 8.64
N GLU A 268 -10.38 0.22 8.47
CA GLU A 268 -9.32 0.93 9.17
C GLU A 268 -9.51 0.91 10.70
N VAL A 269 -10.75 1.10 11.17
CA VAL A 269 -11.07 0.99 12.61
C VAL A 269 -10.79 -0.43 13.12
N LEU A 270 -11.18 -1.46 12.36
CA LEU A 270 -10.93 -2.85 12.74
C LEU A 270 -9.43 -3.21 12.74
N ILE A 271 -8.63 -2.62 11.84
CA ILE A 271 -7.16 -2.73 11.88
C ILE A 271 -6.64 -2.15 13.20
N ALA A 272 -7.06 -0.95 13.59
CA ALA A 272 -6.63 -0.34 14.85
C ALA A 272 -7.11 -1.15 16.08
N VAL A 273 -8.31 -1.73 16.03
CA VAL A 273 -8.81 -2.68 17.05
C VAL A 273 -7.92 -3.92 17.14
N SER A 274 -7.45 -4.48 16.02
CA SER A 274 -6.55 -5.64 16.04
C SER A 274 -5.24 -5.35 16.79
N ILE A 275 -4.69 -4.12 16.67
CA ILE A 275 -3.52 -3.67 17.42
C ILE A 275 -3.82 -3.60 18.91
N LEU A 276 -4.97 -3.03 19.28
CA LEU A 276 -5.38 -2.94 20.68
C LEU A 276 -5.54 -4.33 21.30
N VAL A 277 -6.17 -5.26 20.59
CA VAL A 277 -6.35 -6.65 21.04
C VAL A 277 -5.00 -7.35 21.20
N SER A 278 -4.08 -7.19 20.23
CA SER A 278 -2.72 -7.71 20.33
C SER A 278 -1.94 -7.09 21.49
N ALA A 279 -2.12 -5.80 21.77
CA ALA A 279 -1.48 -5.12 22.89
C ALA A 279 -2.01 -5.62 24.24
N VAL A 280 -3.33 -5.80 24.37
CA VAL A 280 -3.94 -6.41 25.55
C VAL A 280 -3.44 -7.86 25.74
N HIS A 281 -3.29 -8.62 24.66
CA HIS A 281 -2.70 -9.96 24.69
C HIS A 281 -1.23 -9.93 25.14
N ALA A 282 -0.46 -8.98 24.64
CA ALA A 282 0.91 -8.74 25.07
C ALA A 282 0.99 -8.36 26.55
N LEU A 283 -0.01 -7.71 27.15
CA LEU A 283 -0.08 -7.46 28.60
C LEU A 283 -0.42 -8.73 29.39
N ARG A 284 -1.45 -9.45 28.94
CA ARG A 284 -1.96 -10.68 29.56
C ARG A 284 -2.44 -11.66 28.48
N PRO A 285 -2.11 -12.96 28.56
CA PRO A 285 -2.48 -13.94 27.55
C PRO A 285 -4.01 -14.21 27.58
N ILE A 286 -4.76 -13.51 26.72
CA ILE A 286 -6.22 -13.62 26.61
C ILE A 286 -6.69 -14.75 25.67
N PHE A 287 -5.84 -15.21 24.76
CA PHE A 287 -6.13 -16.30 23.81
C PHE A 287 -4.93 -17.26 23.67
N PRO A 288 -4.42 -17.83 24.78
CA PRO A 288 -3.21 -18.64 24.74
C PRO A 288 -3.36 -19.85 23.82
N ASN A 289 -2.35 -20.10 22.98
CA ASN A 289 -2.31 -21.17 21.96
C ASN A 289 -3.32 -21.02 20.81
N GLN A 290 -4.06 -19.90 20.75
CA GLN A 290 -4.99 -19.59 19.64
C GLN A 290 -4.50 -18.42 18.78
N GLU A 291 -3.27 -17.95 19.01
CA GLU A 291 -2.66 -16.80 18.35
C GLU A 291 -2.67 -16.97 16.83
N MET A 292 -2.46 -18.19 16.32
CA MET A 292 -2.53 -18.51 14.89
C MET A 292 -3.91 -18.19 14.28
N TYR A 293 -4.99 -18.59 14.94
CA TYR A 293 -6.35 -18.37 14.43
C TYR A 293 -6.75 -16.90 14.51
N ILE A 294 -6.39 -16.24 15.62
CA ILE A 294 -6.63 -14.81 15.81
C ILE A 294 -5.85 -13.99 14.78
N ALA A 295 -4.58 -14.32 14.54
CA ALA A 295 -3.75 -13.68 13.53
C ALA A 295 -4.29 -13.91 12.11
N GLY A 296 -4.77 -15.11 11.80
CA GLY A 296 -5.50 -15.37 10.55
C GLY A 296 -6.74 -14.47 10.41
N GLY A 297 -7.52 -14.33 11.47
CA GLY A 297 -8.68 -13.42 11.51
C GLY A 297 -8.31 -11.95 11.32
N PHE A 298 -7.21 -11.49 11.92
CA PHE A 298 -6.67 -10.15 11.66
C PHE A 298 -6.18 -10.00 10.23
N GLY A 299 -5.53 -11.02 9.67
CA GLY A 299 -5.14 -11.06 8.27
C GLY A 299 -6.34 -10.83 7.34
N LEU A 300 -7.48 -11.49 7.59
CA LEU A 300 -8.71 -11.30 6.83
C LEU A 300 -9.17 -9.82 6.82
N ILE A 301 -9.03 -9.11 7.93
CA ILE A 301 -9.41 -7.69 8.01
C ILE A 301 -8.42 -6.84 7.23
N HIS A 302 -7.13 -7.06 7.41
CA HIS A 302 -6.06 -6.26 6.81
C HIS A 302 -6.06 -6.40 5.27
N GLY A 303 -6.32 -7.59 4.73
CA GLY A 303 -6.35 -7.82 3.29
C GLY A 303 -7.41 -7.00 2.54
N LEU A 304 -8.50 -6.61 3.20
CA LEU A 304 -9.54 -5.77 2.61
C LEU A 304 -9.09 -4.31 2.42
N ALA A 305 -8.16 -3.80 3.24
CA ALA A 305 -7.73 -2.41 3.17
C ALA A 305 -7.02 -2.07 1.85
N PHE A 306 -6.24 -3.02 1.31
CA PHE A 306 -5.49 -2.82 0.07
C PHE A 306 -6.20 -3.33 -1.18
N ALA A 307 -7.32 -4.04 -1.02
CA ALA A 307 -8.05 -4.63 -2.13
C ALA A 307 -8.58 -3.59 -3.12
N SER A 308 -9.06 -2.44 -2.64
CA SER A 308 -9.53 -1.33 -3.50
C SER A 308 -8.39 -0.73 -4.33
N THR A 309 -7.22 -0.53 -3.73
CA THR A 309 -6.03 0.00 -4.41
C THR A 309 -5.61 -0.92 -5.57
N LEU A 310 -5.57 -2.23 -5.34
CA LEU A 310 -5.25 -3.20 -6.40
C LEU A 310 -6.34 -3.31 -7.46
N ALA A 311 -7.61 -3.30 -7.06
CA ALA A 311 -8.74 -3.32 -7.99
C ALA A 311 -8.70 -2.10 -8.94
N ASN A 312 -8.33 -0.93 -8.43
CA ASN A 312 -8.21 0.31 -9.21
C ASN A 312 -7.10 0.28 -10.27
N LEU A 313 -6.15 -0.66 -10.19
CA LEU A 313 -5.15 -0.85 -11.25
C LEU A 313 -5.79 -1.40 -12.54
N ASN A 314 -7.02 -1.93 -12.47
CA ASN A 314 -7.77 -2.43 -13.62
C ASN A 314 -6.90 -3.30 -14.54
N LEU A 315 -6.20 -4.25 -13.94
CA LEU A 315 -5.28 -5.16 -14.63
C LEU A 315 -6.05 -6.32 -15.25
N GLU A 316 -5.51 -6.87 -16.33
CA GLU A 316 -5.93 -8.18 -16.81
C GLU A 316 -5.72 -9.27 -15.75
N THR A 317 -6.53 -10.32 -15.81
CA THR A 317 -6.58 -11.37 -14.78
C THR A 317 -5.22 -11.99 -14.47
N SER A 318 -4.39 -12.26 -15.49
CA SER A 318 -3.05 -12.84 -15.29
C SER A 318 -2.12 -11.90 -14.51
N ARG A 319 -2.04 -10.62 -14.90
CA ARG A 319 -1.25 -9.61 -14.16
C ARG A 319 -1.83 -9.35 -12.79
N MET A 320 -3.14 -9.40 -12.62
CA MET A 320 -3.79 -9.26 -11.32
C MET A 320 -3.37 -10.39 -10.38
N VAL A 321 -3.41 -11.64 -10.82
CA VAL A 321 -2.97 -12.81 -10.02
C VAL A 321 -1.50 -12.68 -9.65
N LEU A 322 -0.63 -12.32 -10.61
CA LEU A 322 0.79 -12.08 -10.34
C LEU A 322 1.02 -10.90 -9.39
N SER A 323 0.17 -9.87 -9.45
CA SER A 323 0.23 -8.71 -8.56
C SER A 323 -0.14 -9.08 -7.14
N ILE A 324 -1.22 -9.85 -6.93
CA ILE A 324 -1.62 -10.35 -5.62
C ILE A 324 -0.52 -11.25 -5.03
N LEU A 325 0.03 -12.16 -5.84
CA LEU A 325 1.12 -13.04 -5.40
C LEU A 325 2.38 -12.24 -5.03
N GLY A 326 2.83 -11.34 -5.91
CA GLY A 326 4.01 -10.51 -5.68
C GLY A 326 3.85 -9.62 -4.45
N PHE A 327 2.69 -8.98 -4.31
CA PHE A 327 2.37 -8.15 -3.15
C PHE A 327 2.43 -8.92 -1.82
N ASN A 328 1.81 -10.11 -1.74
CA ASN A 328 1.86 -10.94 -0.54
C ASN A 328 3.28 -11.44 -0.22
N ILE A 329 4.07 -11.82 -1.24
CA ILE A 329 5.49 -12.17 -1.07
C ILE A 329 6.26 -10.97 -0.51
N GLY A 330 6.00 -9.76 -1.02
CA GLY A 330 6.59 -8.52 -0.50
C GLY A 330 6.29 -8.27 0.97
N ILE A 331 5.03 -8.46 1.37
CA ILE A 331 4.61 -8.37 2.78
C ILE A 331 5.39 -9.38 3.64
N GLU A 332 5.40 -10.65 3.23
CA GLU A 332 6.05 -11.72 4.00
C GLU A 332 7.56 -11.48 4.11
N LEU A 333 8.22 -11.05 3.04
CA LEU A 333 9.64 -10.69 3.05
C LEU A 333 9.94 -9.55 4.03
N MET A 334 9.14 -8.49 4.04
CA MET A 334 9.32 -7.38 4.97
C MET A 334 9.03 -7.80 6.42
N GLN A 335 7.99 -8.59 6.66
CA GLN A 335 7.69 -9.13 7.99
C GLN A 335 8.84 -9.99 8.51
N LEU A 336 9.35 -10.94 7.71
CA LEU A 336 10.49 -11.78 8.07
C LEU A 336 11.76 -10.97 8.31
N PHE A 337 11.98 -9.91 7.53
CA PHE A 337 13.09 -8.99 7.73
C PHE A 337 13.01 -8.27 9.09
N VAL A 338 11.86 -7.67 9.43
CA VAL A 338 11.65 -7.01 10.73
C VAL A 338 11.79 -8.01 11.88
N ILE A 339 11.22 -9.20 11.73
CA ILE A 339 11.33 -10.29 12.71
C ILE A 339 12.80 -10.67 12.94
N ALA A 340 13.57 -10.87 11.88
CA ALA A 340 14.98 -11.23 11.96
C ALA A 340 15.82 -10.16 12.68
N LEU A 341 15.45 -8.88 12.53
CA LEU A 341 16.12 -7.77 13.23
C LEU A 341 15.74 -7.66 14.71
N VAL A 342 14.48 -7.95 15.08
CA VAL A 342 13.95 -7.67 16.42
C VAL A 342 14.02 -8.88 17.35
N ILE A 343 13.72 -10.08 16.86
CA ILE A 343 13.59 -11.29 17.67
C ILE A 343 14.84 -11.71 18.43
N PRO A 344 16.07 -11.63 17.87
CA PRO A 344 17.27 -11.99 18.62
C PRO A 344 17.37 -11.24 19.95
N TRP A 345 17.07 -9.93 19.95
CA TRP A 345 17.10 -9.09 21.13
C TRP A 345 15.98 -9.41 22.12
N LEU A 346 14.75 -9.65 21.63
CA LEU A 346 13.64 -10.05 22.49
C LEU A 346 13.90 -11.42 23.16
N ILE A 347 14.50 -12.37 22.44
CA ILE A 347 14.90 -13.67 23.00
C ILE A 347 15.94 -13.50 24.11
N LEU A 348 16.98 -12.69 23.86
CA LEU A 348 18.02 -12.43 24.87
C LEU A 348 17.43 -11.73 26.10
N LEU A 349 16.64 -10.68 25.90
CA LEU A 349 15.98 -9.96 26.99
C LEU A 349 15.02 -10.86 27.75
N SER A 350 14.28 -11.77 27.09
CA SER A 350 13.28 -12.65 27.74
C SER A 350 13.83 -13.56 28.84
N ARG A 351 15.16 -13.74 28.87
CA ARG A 351 15.87 -14.47 29.92
C ARG A 351 16.11 -13.62 31.18
N LEU A 352 15.87 -12.31 31.10
CA LEU A 352 16.14 -11.32 32.13
C LEU A 352 14.84 -10.73 32.70
N PRO A 353 14.83 -10.31 33.99
CA PRO A 353 13.66 -9.69 34.60
C PRO A 353 13.19 -8.39 33.92
N VAL A 354 14.10 -7.66 33.28
CA VAL A 354 13.83 -6.40 32.58
C VAL A 354 12.82 -6.57 31.44
N TYR A 355 12.73 -7.76 30.85
CA TYR A 355 11.83 -8.03 29.73
C TYR A 355 10.37 -7.76 30.05
N ARG A 356 9.97 -8.01 31.30
CA ARG A 356 8.61 -7.71 31.75
C ARG A 356 8.29 -6.23 31.56
N PHE A 357 9.24 -5.33 31.85
CA PHE A 357 9.06 -3.89 31.66
C PHE A 357 9.04 -3.52 30.18
N VAL A 358 9.91 -4.12 29.35
CA VAL A 358 9.92 -3.91 27.89
C VAL A 358 8.58 -4.31 27.28
N ARG A 359 8.10 -5.52 27.57
CA ARG A 359 6.80 -6.04 27.11
C ARG A 359 5.64 -5.14 27.55
N ILE A 360 5.58 -4.78 28.83
CA ILE A 360 4.48 -3.97 29.35
C ILE A 360 4.52 -2.57 28.76
N SER A 361 5.68 -1.93 28.70
CA SER A 361 5.81 -0.56 28.16
C SER A 361 5.45 -0.52 26.68
N GLY A 362 5.94 -1.48 25.88
CA GLY A 362 5.58 -1.59 24.46
C GLY A 362 4.09 -1.83 24.26
N ALA A 363 3.47 -2.70 25.08
CA ALA A 363 2.04 -2.97 25.00
C ALA A 363 1.17 -1.78 25.46
N VAL A 364 1.57 -1.04 26.49
CA VAL A 364 0.88 0.20 26.90
C VAL A 364 0.99 1.26 25.81
N PHE A 365 2.18 1.47 25.26
CA PHE A 365 2.39 2.40 24.14
C PHE A 365 1.48 2.05 22.95
N ALA A 366 1.46 0.78 22.56
CA ALA A 366 0.59 0.31 21.47
C ALA A 366 -0.91 0.46 21.79
N SER A 367 -1.32 0.27 23.05
CA SER A 367 -2.71 0.45 23.45
C SER A 367 -3.15 1.92 23.34
N ILE A 368 -2.26 2.86 23.71
CA ILE A 368 -2.51 4.30 23.58
C ILE A 368 -2.60 4.67 22.10
N ALA A 369 -1.63 4.26 21.28
CA ALA A 369 -1.61 4.53 19.85
C ALA A 369 -2.85 3.95 19.15
N ALA A 370 -3.18 2.69 19.41
CA ALA A 370 -4.36 2.03 18.84
C ALA A 370 -5.67 2.72 19.23
N THR A 371 -5.81 3.14 20.49
CA THR A 371 -7.01 3.86 20.94
C THR A 371 -7.16 5.21 20.24
N ALA A 372 -6.07 5.97 20.11
CA ALA A 372 -6.05 7.23 19.37
C ALA A 372 -6.43 7.03 17.90
N TRP A 373 -5.88 5.99 17.27
CA TRP A 373 -6.19 5.61 15.89
C TRP A 373 -7.62 5.17 15.67
N ILE A 374 -8.22 4.41 16.60
CA ILE A 374 -9.64 4.05 16.56
C ILE A 374 -10.50 5.31 16.58
N MET A 375 -10.22 6.25 17.49
CA MET A 375 -10.97 7.51 17.61
C MET A 375 -10.83 8.38 16.35
N GLU A 376 -9.62 8.50 15.81
CA GLU A 376 -9.34 9.24 14.59
C GLU A 376 -10.09 8.68 13.39
N ARG A 377 -9.97 7.37 13.15
CA ARG A 377 -10.62 6.70 12.01
C ARG A 377 -12.15 6.71 12.16
N ALA A 378 -12.68 6.56 13.37
CA ALA A 378 -14.13 6.61 13.63
C ALA A 378 -14.72 8.02 13.47
N SER A 379 -13.97 9.07 13.84
CA SER A 379 -14.44 10.46 13.77
C SER A 379 -14.08 11.18 12.46
N GLY A 380 -13.09 10.68 11.71
CA GLY A 380 -12.50 11.36 10.56
C GLY A 380 -11.66 12.59 10.92
N GLN A 381 -11.41 12.85 12.21
CA GLN A 381 -10.63 13.98 12.68
C GLN A 381 -9.32 13.52 13.33
N SER A 382 -8.22 14.14 12.93
CA SER A 382 -6.93 13.89 13.57
C SER A 382 -6.95 14.38 15.01
N ASN A 383 -6.26 13.65 15.88
CA ASN A 383 -6.11 14.02 17.28
C ASN A 383 -4.62 14.24 17.61
N PHE A 384 -4.37 14.98 18.68
CA PHE A 384 -3.02 15.32 19.11
C PHE A 384 -2.13 14.10 19.35
N ILE A 385 -2.70 13.00 19.85
CA ILE A 385 -1.95 11.76 20.12
C ILE A 385 -1.49 11.13 18.80
N SER A 386 -2.38 11.02 17.81
CA SER A 386 -2.03 10.50 16.48
C SER A 386 -0.92 11.33 15.83
N THR A 387 -0.98 12.67 15.90
CA THR A 387 0.07 13.55 15.38
C THR A 387 1.40 13.37 16.14
N ALA A 388 1.34 13.22 17.47
CA ALA A 388 2.52 12.92 18.27
C ALA A 388 3.12 11.54 17.93
N MET A 389 2.28 10.52 17.68
CA MET A 389 2.74 9.19 17.27
C MET A 389 3.49 9.23 15.95
N VAL A 390 3.03 10.00 14.96
CA VAL A 390 3.74 10.20 13.69
C VAL A 390 5.12 10.83 13.91
N SER A 391 5.25 11.73 14.87
CA SER A 391 6.55 12.32 15.22
C SER A 391 7.48 11.30 15.89
N ILE A 392 6.93 10.38 16.70
CA ILE A 392 7.69 9.32 17.36
C ILE A 392 8.11 8.22 16.38
N THR A 393 7.26 7.87 15.41
CA THR A 393 7.56 6.83 14.42
C THR A 393 8.73 7.21 13.51
N ALA A 394 9.02 8.50 13.32
CA ALA A 394 10.24 8.96 12.65
C ALA A 394 11.53 8.44 13.34
N TYR A 395 11.46 8.12 14.64
CA TYR A 395 12.57 7.55 15.40
C TYR A 395 12.53 6.02 15.49
N ALA A 396 11.58 5.35 14.82
CA ALA A 396 11.44 3.89 14.84
C ALA A 396 12.74 3.13 14.48
N PRO A 397 13.60 3.58 13.53
CA PRO A 397 14.88 2.90 13.28
C PRO A 397 15.80 2.84 14.50
N TYR A 398 15.72 3.82 15.41
CA TYR A 398 16.52 3.85 16.63
C TYR A 398 15.97 2.91 17.72
N LEU A 399 14.74 2.40 17.60
CA LEU A 399 14.21 1.42 18.55
C LEU A 399 15.04 0.13 18.56
N ILE A 400 15.55 -0.30 17.40
CA ILE A 400 16.44 -1.47 17.32
C ILE A 400 17.73 -1.19 18.08
N LEU A 401 18.34 -0.03 17.87
CA LEU A 401 19.54 0.39 18.59
C LEU A 401 19.29 0.45 20.11
N MET A 402 18.15 1.01 20.52
CA MET A 402 17.75 1.05 21.93
C MET A 402 17.60 -0.36 22.50
N LEU A 403 16.99 -1.30 21.78
CA LEU A 403 16.86 -2.70 22.18
C LEU A 403 18.24 -3.37 22.31
N VAL A 404 19.14 -3.15 21.36
CA VAL A 404 20.52 -3.66 21.39
C VAL A 404 21.25 -3.15 22.64
N LEU A 405 21.23 -1.83 22.87
CA LEU A 405 21.87 -1.20 24.02
C LEU A 405 21.28 -1.68 25.34
N LEU A 406 19.94 -1.75 25.43
CA LEU A 406 19.26 -2.25 26.61
C LEU A 406 19.64 -3.71 26.90
N THR A 407 19.75 -4.54 25.85
CA THR A 407 20.19 -5.94 25.97
C THR A 407 21.62 -6.01 26.50
N GLY A 408 22.56 -5.27 25.90
CA GLY A 408 23.96 -5.24 26.32
C GLY A 408 24.12 -4.76 27.76
N ILE A 409 23.49 -3.64 28.13
CA ILE A 409 23.52 -3.10 29.49
C ILE A 409 22.93 -4.09 30.48
N SER A 410 21.78 -4.69 30.18
CA SER A 410 21.11 -5.62 31.09
C SER A 410 21.93 -6.89 31.32
N TYR A 411 22.59 -7.42 30.28
CA TYR A 411 23.51 -8.54 30.41
C TYR A 411 24.76 -8.17 31.23
N LEU A 412 25.35 -7.00 31.02
CA LEU A 412 26.49 -6.53 31.81
C LEU A 412 26.14 -6.34 33.29
N LEU A 413 24.92 -5.89 33.58
CA LEU A 413 24.42 -5.74 34.95
C LEU A 413 24.11 -7.08 35.61
N ASP A 414 23.60 -8.07 34.86
CA ASP A 414 23.33 -9.42 35.37
C ASP A 414 24.62 -10.25 35.58
N LEU A 415 25.69 -9.96 34.82
CA LEU A 415 27.03 -10.54 35.01
C LEU A 415 27.78 -10.01 36.24
N LYS A 416 27.34 -8.89 36.84
CA LYS A 416 27.98 -8.39 38.07
C LYS A 416 27.62 -9.33 39.22
N PRO A 417 28.61 -9.95 39.90
CA PRO A 417 28.33 -10.86 41.02
C PRO A 417 27.54 -10.12 42.09
N ASP A 418 26.43 -10.73 42.53
CA ASP A 418 25.63 -10.22 43.63
C ASP A 418 26.49 -10.28 44.91
N LYS A 419 27.04 -9.13 45.31
CA LYS A 419 27.88 -9.02 46.51
C LYS A 419 27.15 -9.40 47.80
N LYS A 420 25.82 -9.60 47.75
CA LYS A 420 24.99 -9.96 48.91
C LYS A 420 24.65 -11.45 48.97
N ASP A 421 24.88 -12.24 47.93
CA ASP A 421 24.47 -13.66 47.91
C ASP A 421 25.31 -14.53 46.94
N PRO A 422 26.51 -15.01 47.35
CA PRO A 422 27.47 -15.67 46.46
C PRO A 422 27.06 -17.07 45.96
N ILE A 423 25.91 -17.60 46.40
CA ILE A 423 25.46 -18.96 46.07
C ILE A 423 24.71 -19.01 44.72
N LYS A 424 24.14 -17.89 44.24
CA LYS A 424 23.40 -17.85 42.96
C LYS A 424 24.28 -17.93 41.70
N THR A 425 25.59 -17.69 41.83
CA THR A 425 26.54 -17.63 40.71
C THR A 425 26.97 -18.98 40.16
N VAL A 426 26.70 -20.11 40.84
CA VAL A 426 27.31 -21.41 40.50
C VAL A 426 26.39 -22.37 39.70
N SER A 427 25.06 -22.19 39.66
CA SER A 427 24.15 -23.22 39.10
C SER A 427 23.39 -22.87 37.81
N ARG A 428 23.84 -21.90 37.00
CA ARG A 428 23.03 -21.37 35.88
C ARG A 428 23.42 -21.82 34.46
N TRP A 429 24.37 -22.73 34.29
CA TRP A 429 24.66 -23.33 32.98
C TRP A 429 24.16 -24.79 32.95
N PRO A 430 23.19 -25.16 32.09
CA PRO A 430 23.07 -26.55 31.67
C PRO A 430 24.20 -26.87 30.68
N PRO A 431 24.65 -28.14 30.59
CA PRO A 431 25.66 -28.53 29.62
C PRO A 431 25.08 -28.35 28.20
N ILE A 432 25.87 -27.69 27.35
CA ILE A 432 25.61 -27.63 25.91
C ILE A 432 25.88 -29.04 25.39
N LEU A 433 24.82 -29.73 24.96
CA LEU A 433 24.88 -30.87 24.03
C LEU A 433 23.86 -30.64 22.93
#